data_AF-A0A5N7IKJ3-F1
#
_entry.id   AF-A0A5N7IKJ3-F1
#
_cell.length_a   1.000
_cell.length_b   1.000
_cell.length_c   1.000
_cell.angle_alpha   90.00
_cell.angle_beta   90.00
_cell.angle_gamma   90.00
#
_symmetry.space_group_name_H-M   'P 1'
#
loop_
_entity.id
_entity.type
_entity.pdbx_description
1 polymer ?
#
loop_
_entity_poly.entity_id
_entity_poly.type
_entity_poly.pdbx_seq_one_letter_code
_entity_poly.pdbx_strand_id
1 'polypeptide(L)'
;MDRANLKASIVIAIIGIILISVIYFRPVSINRNYSGYMYDENSKLDKVVEINLDGELKKNLSLNYVFTGSIEVDGLKKQVVLKRIWAKYNVFKTVEYSAFIETKNDKTGQYEVNGTVNTSKNFNEILIKLDDVDSKYNSKFDICGPSNTREEAKGIITKLEKND
;
A
#
# COMPACT_ATOMS: atom_id res chain seq x y z
N MET A 1 26.52 18.81 40.31
CA MET A 1 25.16 18.33 39.96
C MET A 1 24.82 17.20 40.91
N ASP A 2 23.80 17.36 41.76
CA ASP A 2 23.46 16.35 42.76
C ASP A 2 23.03 15.03 42.12
N ARG A 3 23.34 13.91 42.77
CA ARG A 3 22.94 12.56 42.30
C ARG A 3 21.43 12.44 42.09
N ALA A 4 20.63 13.16 42.88
CA ALA A 4 19.18 13.22 42.71
C ALA A 4 18.77 13.92 41.41
N ASN A 5 19.41 15.03 41.06
CA ASN A 5 19.15 15.77 39.82
C ASN A 5 19.61 14.98 38.58
N LEU A 6 20.73 14.24 38.67
CA LEU A 6 21.17 13.35 37.59
C LEU A 6 20.16 12.21 37.35
N LYS A 7 19.65 11.58 38.42
CA LYS A 7 18.62 10.53 38.30
C LYS A 7 17.32 11.06 37.69
N ALA A 8 16.87 12.24 38.14
CA ALA A 8 15.67 12.88 37.60
C ALA A 8 15.82 13.20 36.11
N SER A 9 16.96 13.76 35.69
CA SER A 9 17.23 14.03 34.27
C SER A 9 17.26 12.77 33.40
N ILE A 10 17.83 11.66 33.91
CA ILE A 10 17.82 10.37 33.20
C ILE A 10 16.39 9.85 33.04
N VAL A 11 15.56 9.93 34.09
CA VAL A 11 14.16 9.50 34.04
C VAL A 11 13.38 10.33 33.01
N ILE A 12 13.54 11.65 33.01
CA ILE A 12 12.89 12.55 32.04
C ILE A 12 13.33 12.20 30.60
N ALA A 13 14.63 11.96 30.38
CA ALA A 13 15.15 11.57 29.07
C ALA A 13 14.56 10.24 28.59
N ILE A 14 14.45 9.24 29.47
CA ILE A 14 13.85 7.94 29.15
C ILE A 14 12.38 8.11 28.79
N ILE A 15 11.61 8.88 29.57
CA ILE A 15 10.20 9.16 29.27
C ILE A 15 10.07 9.85 27.91
N GLY A 16 10.94 10.82 27.60
CA GLY A 16 10.99 11.49 26.31
C GLY A 16 11.20 10.51 25.15
N ILE A 17 12.18 9.60 25.26
CA ILE A 17 12.46 8.58 24.24
C ILE A 17 11.26 7.64 24.04
N ILE A 18 10.61 7.22 25.13
CA ILE A 18 9.42 6.35 25.06
C ILE A 18 8.28 7.06 24.34
N LEU A 19 7.98 8.31 24.69
CA LEU A 19 6.92 9.10 24.05
C LEU A 19 7.18 9.28 22.55
N ILE A 20 8.41 9.66 22.17
CA ILE A 20 8.81 9.81 20.76
C ILE A 20 8.65 8.48 20.02
N SER A 21 9.06 7.37 20.64
CA SER A 21 8.95 6.04 20.03
C SER A 21 7.49 5.65 19.81
N VAL A 22 6.62 5.83 20.81
CA VAL A 22 5.18 5.51 20.69
C VAL A 22 4.53 6.32 19.58
N ILE A 23 4.83 7.63 19.48
CA ILE A 23 4.30 8.48 18.41
C ILE A 23 4.83 8.04 17.05
N TYR A 24 6.12 7.69 16.96
CA TYR A 24 6.77 7.29 15.71
C TYR A 24 6.24 5.97 15.15
N PHE A 25 5.92 5.00 16.02
CA PHE A 25 5.40 3.68 15.65
C PHE A 25 3.87 3.60 15.60
N ARG A 26 3.16 4.71 15.82
CA ARG A 26 1.70 4.74 15.75
C ARG A 26 1.23 4.37 14.33
N PRO A 27 0.29 3.42 14.20
CA PRO A 27 -0.30 3.09 12.90
C PRO A 27 -1.10 4.28 12.36
N VAL A 28 -1.09 4.43 11.03
CA VAL A 28 -1.85 5.45 10.30
C VAL A 28 -2.96 4.75 9.53
N SER A 29 -4.21 5.10 9.81
CA SER A 29 -5.35 4.59 9.05
C SER A 29 -5.35 5.16 7.62
N ILE A 30 -5.53 4.29 6.63
CA ILE A 30 -5.60 4.62 5.22
C ILE A 30 -6.97 4.16 4.73
N ASN A 31 -7.86 5.13 4.52
CA ASN A 31 -9.20 4.89 3.99
C ASN A 31 -9.34 5.70 2.71
N ARG A 32 -9.52 5.01 1.59
CA ARG A 32 -9.50 5.60 0.27
C ARG A 32 -10.52 4.92 -0.63
N ASN A 33 -11.21 5.74 -1.40
CA ASN A 33 -12.16 5.34 -2.42
C ASN A 33 -11.78 6.10 -3.69
N TYR A 34 -11.59 5.36 -4.77
CA TYR A 34 -11.25 5.92 -6.07
C TYR A 34 -12.21 5.38 -7.13
N SER A 35 -12.60 6.25 -8.06
CA SER A 35 -12.95 5.78 -9.39
C SER A 35 -11.67 5.30 -10.07
N GLY A 36 -11.66 4.08 -10.56
CA GLY A 36 -10.55 3.47 -11.26
C GLY A 36 -10.95 3.02 -12.66
N TYR A 37 -9.94 2.77 -13.48
CA TYR A 37 -10.12 2.20 -14.81
C TYR A 37 -9.38 0.87 -14.87
N MET A 38 -10.11 -0.15 -15.28
CA MET A 38 -9.61 -1.51 -15.47
C MET A 38 -9.54 -1.78 -16.96
N TYR A 39 -8.35 -2.12 -17.46
CA TYR A 39 -8.15 -2.38 -18.88
C TYR A 39 -7.08 -3.45 -19.09
N ASP A 40 -7.10 -4.05 -20.28
CA ASP A 40 -6.07 -4.96 -20.76
C ASP A 40 -5.59 -4.49 -22.13
N GLU A 41 -4.27 -4.47 -22.35
CA GLU A 41 -3.68 -4.08 -23.63
C GLU A 41 -4.11 -5.00 -24.79
N ASN A 42 -4.44 -6.26 -24.50
CA ASN A 42 -4.78 -7.27 -25.51
C ASN A 42 -6.29 -7.55 -25.63
N SER A 43 -7.11 -7.02 -24.73
CA SER A 43 -8.56 -7.22 -24.73
C SER A 43 -9.30 -5.93 -25.07
N LYS A 44 -10.53 -6.10 -25.54
CA LYS A 44 -11.50 -5.00 -25.72
C LYS A 44 -12.27 -4.70 -24.45
N LEU A 45 -12.08 -5.50 -23.40
CA LEU A 45 -12.77 -5.33 -22.14
C LEU A 45 -12.07 -4.24 -21.34
N ASP A 46 -12.67 -3.06 -21.34
CA ASP A 46 -12.27 -1.94 -20.51
C ASP A 46 -13.49 -1.41 -19.79
N LYS A 47 -13.33 -1.05 -18.52
CA LYS A 47 -14.41 -0.43 -17.77
C LYS A 47 -13.91 0.40 -16.60
N VAL A 48 -14.75 1.35 -16.21
CA VAL A 48 -14.62 2.05 -14.94
C VAL A 48 -15.01 1.08 -13.81
N VAL A 49 -14.21 1.06 -12.75
CA VAL A 49 -14.39 0.25 -11.55
C VAL A 49 -14.24 1.13 -10.32
N GLU A 50 -14.82 0.71 -9.20
CA GLU A 50 -14.56 1.33 -7.92
C GLU A 50 -13.42 0.58 -7.21
N ILE A 51 -12.47 1.33 -6.66
CA ILE A 51 -11.36 0.79 -5.86
C ILE A 51 -11.53 1.32 -4.45
N ASN A 52 -11.71 0.40 -3.50
CA ASN A 52 -11.81 0.69 -2.08
C ASN A 52 -10.60 0.10 -1.35
N LEU A 53 -9.90 0.95 -0.61
CA LEU A 53 -8.76 0.58 0.24
C LEU A 53 -9.06 1.03 1.66
N ASP A 54 -9.07 0.08 2.59
CA ASP A 54 -9.32 0.32 4.00
C ASP A 54 -8.31 -0.46 4.83
N GLY A 55 -7.58 0.20 5.72
CA GLY A 55 -6.63 -0.48 6.59
C GLY A 55 -5.69 0.44 7.35
N GLU A 56 -4.62 -0.14 7.85
CA GLU A 56 -3.61 0.55 8.64
C GLU A 56 -2.22 0.38 8.05
N LEU A 57 -1.50 1.49 7.93
CA LEU A 57 -0.09 1.53 7.59
C LEU A 57 0.73 1.61 8.89
N LYS A 58 1.55 0.58 9.16
CA LYS A 58 2.39 0.49 10.35
C LYS A 58 3.86 0.40 9.97
N LYS A 59 4.71 1.14 10.69
CA LYS A 59 6.17 0.97 10.63
C LYS A 59 6.58 -0.25 11.46
N ASN A 60 7.43 -1.11 10.90
CA ASN A 60 8.05 -2.19 11.65
C ASN A 60 9.42 -1.75 12.22
N LEU A 61 9.99 -2.59 13.07
CA LEU A 61 11.31 -2.34 13.71
C LEU A 61 12.45 -2.25 12.69
N SER A 62 12.28 -2.83 11.50
CA SER A 62 13.21 -2.74 10.39
C SER A 62 13.01 -1.48 9.53
N LEU A 63 12.25 -0.48 10.03
CA LEU A 63 11.94 0.77 9.35
C LEU A 63 11.17 0.62 8.01
N ASN A 64 10.66 -0.57 7.72
CA ASN A 64 9.78 -0.81 6.59
C ASN A 64 8.33 -0.52 6.98
N TYR A 65 7.53 -0.15 5.98
CA TYR A 65 6.09 -0.03 6.16
C TYR A 65 5.39 -1.33 5.79
N VAL A 66 4.39 -1.66 6.58
CA VAL A 66 3.46 -2.77 6.34
C VAL A 66 2.07 -2.19 6.36
N PHE A 67 1.36 -2.31 5.24
CA PHE A 67 -0.07 -2.04 5.21
C PHE A 67 -0.84 -3.34 5.49
N THR A 68 -1.82 -3.29 6.37
CA THR A 68 -2.71 -4.41 6.69
C THR A 68 -4.15 -3.90 6.60
N GLY A 69 -4.97 -4.56 5.81
CA GLY A 69 -6.33 -4.11 5.58
C GLY A 69 -7.02 -4.90 4.48
N SER A 70 -7.95 -4.25 3.79
CA SER A 70 -8.65 -4.82 2.66
C SER A 70 -8.56 -3.94 1.42
N ILE A 71 -8.48 -4.61 0.26
CA ILE A 71 -8.63 -4.04 -1.06
C ILE A 71 -9.90 -4.62 -1.66
N GLU A 72 -10.76 -3.77 -2.19
CA GLU A 72 -11.95 -4.17 -2.94
C GLU A 72 -11.93 -3.53 -4.31
N VAL A 73 -12.02 -4.35 -5.35
CA VAL A 73 -12.08 -3.91 -6.74
C VAL A 73 -13.13 -4.74 -7.48
N ASP A 74 -14.04 -4.08 -8.19
CA ASP A 74 -15.06 -4.76 -9.00
C ASP A 74 -15.89 -5.80 -8.18
N GLY A 75 -16.20 -5.45 -6.93
CA GLY A 75 -16.91 -6.30 -5.96
C GLY A 75 -16.09 -7.46 -5.38
N LEU A 76 -14.82 -7.59 -5.74
CA LEU A 76 -13.90 -8.57 -5.16
C LEU A 76 -13.16 -7.95 -3.99
N LYS A 77 -13.62 -8.24 -2.77
CA LYS A 77 -12.95 -7.82 -1.54
C LYS A 77 -11.95 -8.87 -1.05
N LYS A 78 -10.73 -8.44 -0.77
CA LYS A 78 -9.66 -9.28 -0.22
C LYS A 78 -9.02 -8.64 0.99
N GLN A 79 -8.76 -9.45 2.01
CA GLN A 79 -7.86 -9.08 3.10
C GLN A 79 -6.43 -9.21 2.59
N VAL A 80 -5.64 -8.17 2.76
CA VAL A 80 -4.30 -8.07 2.20
C VAL A 80 -3.31 -7.65 3.27
N VAL A 81 -2.13 -8.26 3.23
CA VAL A 81 -0.97 -7.78 3.99
C VAL A 81 0.11 -7.41 2.99
N LEU A 82 0.39 -6.11 2.90
CA LEU A 82 1.42 -5.56 2.03
C LEU A 82 2.72 -5.50 2.81
N LYS A 83 3.47 -6.61 2.81
CA LYS A 83 4.79 -6.69 3.41
C LYS A 83 5.79 -6.19 2.37
N ARG A 84 6.59 -5.19 2.75
CA ARG A 84 7.69 -4.61 1.93
C ARG A 84 7.25 -3.49 1.00
N ILE A 85 6.69 -2.44 1.58
CA ILE A 85 6.57 -1.15 0.95
C ILE A 85 7.97 -0.50 0.90
N TRP A 86 8.69 -0.67 -0.22
CA TRP A 86 9.96 0.02 -0.43
C TRP A 86 9.68 1.49 -0.67
N ALA A 87 10.30 2.40 0.09
CA ALA A 87 10.43 3.77 -0.36
C ALA A 87 11.54 3.80 -1.40
N LYS A 88 11.21 3.94 -2.70
CA LYS A 88 12.23 4.15 -3.72
C LYS A 88 12.85 5.53 -3.50
N TYR A 89 14.02 5.57 -2.88
CA TYR A 89 14.77 6.81 -2.68
C TYR A 89 15.41 7.22 -4.00
N ASN A 90 14.69 8.04 -4.79
CA ASN A 90 15.33 8.91 -5.74
C ASN A 90 15.50 10.27 -5.07
N VAL A 91 16.73 10.76 -4.96
CA VAL A 91 17.15 11.98 -4.23
C VAL A 91 16.37 13.24 -4.67
N PHE A 92 15.66 13.16 -5.80
CA PHE A 92 14.88 14.26 -6.39
C PHE A 92 13.41 13.90 -6.72
N LYS A 93 12.90 12.71 -6.38
CA LYS A 93 11.55 12.28 -6.80
C LYS A 93 10.74 11.58 -5.72
N THR A 94 9.42 11.62 -5.91
CA THR A 94 8.36 11.14 -5.03
C THR A 94 8.62 9.73 -4.52
N VAL A 95 8.39 9.50 -3.23
CA VAL A 95 8.44 8.16 -2.64
C VAL A 95 7.25 7.36 -3.15
N GLU A 96 7.51 6.35 -3.96
CA GLU A 96 6.52 5.36 -4.40
C GLU A 96 6.69 4.08 -3.60
N TYR A 97 5.60 3.32 -3.52
CA TYR A 97 5.44 2.14 -2.69
C TYR A 97 4.97 0.98 -3.56
N SER A 98 5.76 -0.09 -3.64
CA SER A 98 5.40 -1.34 -4.32
C SER A 98 5.32 -2.47 -3.32
N ALA A 99 4.28 -3.30 -3.39
CA ALA A 99 4.09 -4.44 -2.51
C ALA A 99 3.37 -5.60 -3.20
N PHE A 100 3.57 -6.80 -2.66
CA PHE A 100 2.80 -7.99 -3.03
C PHE A 100 1.49 -8.04 -2.23
N ILE A 101 0.42 -8.44 -2.90
CA ILE A 101 -0.86 -8.71 -2.26
C ILE A 101 -0.82 -10.13 -1.72
N GLU A 102 -0.58 -10.27 -0.42
CA GLU A 102 -0.59 -11.57 0.25
C GLU A 102 -1.95 -11.85 0.89
N THR A 103 -2.56 -12.98 0.57
CA THR A 103 -3.78 -13.48 1.20
C THR A 103 -3.48 -14.75 1.99
N LYS A 104 -4.17 -14.98 3.11
CA LYS A 104 -3.99 -16.18 3.90
C LYS A 104 -4.86 -17.30 3.32
N ASN A 105 -4.25 -18.42 2.96
CA ASN A 105 -4.97 -19.62 2.53
C ASN A 105 -5.61 -20.30 3.75
N ASP A 106 -6.94 -20.46 3.72
CA ASP A 106 -7.70 -21.03 4.83
C ASP A 106 -7.40 -22.53 5.08
N LYS A 107 -6.95 -23.26 4.05
CA LYS A 107 -6.65 -24.70 4.14
C LYS A 107 -5.25 -24.98 4.66
N THR A 108 -4.26 -24.22 4.20
CA THR A 108 -2.84 -24.44 4.55
C THR A 108 -2.37 -23.53 5.68
N GLY A 109 -3.10 -22.44 5.94
CA GLY A 109 -2.70 -21.38 6.87
C GLY A 109 -1.54 -20.51 6.38
N GLN A 110 -1.00 -20.79 5.19
CA GLN A 110 0.13 -20.08 4.60
C GLN A 110 -0.35 -18.82 3.86
N TYR A 111 0.54 -17.84 3.71
CA TYR A 111 0.27 -16.66 2.89
C TYR A 111 0.66 -16.94 1.44
N GLU A 112 -0.23 -16.65 0.51
CA GLU A 112 -0.04 -16.78 -0.93
C GLU A 112 -0.09 -15.39 -1.58
N VAL A 113 0.76 -15.19 -2.59
CA VAL A 113 0.79 -13.95 -3.36
C VAL A 113 -0.25 -14.05 -4.48
N ASN A 114 -1.23 -13.15 -4.48
CA ASN A 114 -2.36 -13.16 -5.42
C ASN A 114 -2.40 -11.88 -6.29
N GLY A 115 -1.28 -11.16 -6.35
CA GLY A 115 -1.19 -9.92 -7.10
C GLY A 115 -0.13 -8.96 -6.60
N THR A 116 -0.11 -7.78 -7.20
CA THR A 116 0.76 -6.67 -6.83
C THR A 116 -0.02 -5.38 -6.71
N VAL A 117 0.51 -4.48 -5.88
CA VAL A 117 0.00 -3.13 -5.73
C VAL A 117 1.16 -2.14 -5.72
N ASN A 118 1.07 -1.15 -6.59
CA ASN A 118 1.95 0.01 -6.62
C ASN A 118 1.15 1.24 -6.24
N THR A 119 1.70 2.11 -5.41
CA THR A 119 0.97 3.29 -4.93
C THR A 119 1.91 4.44 -4.60
N SER A 120 1.39 5.66 -4.70
CA SER A 120 2.08 6.86 -4.21
C SER A 120 2.22 6.83 -2.67
N LYS A 121 3.15 7.62 -2.11
CA LYS A 121 3.35 7.74 -0.65
C LYS A 121 2.08 7.93 0.18
N ASN A 122 1.15 8.74 -0.33
CA ASN A 122 -0.08 9.13 0.38
C ASN A 122 -1.29 8.30 -0.04
N PHE A 123 -1.03 7.22 -0.78
CA PHE A 123 -2.00 6.32 -1.39
C PHE A 123 -2.87 6.94 -2.48
N ASN A 124 -2.68 8.22 -2.84
CA ASN A 124 -3.52 8.99 -3.76
C ASN A 124 -3.58 8.43 -5.19
N GLU A 125 -2.55 7.74 -5.64
CA GLU A 125 -2.51 7.00 -6.90
C GLU A 125 -2.22 5.54 -6.59
N ILE A 126 -2.88 4.63 -7.29
CA ILE A 126 -2.76 3.19 -7.10
C ILE A 126 -2.84 2.46 -8.43
N LEU A 127 -2.01 1.44 -8.58
CA LEU A 127 -2.03 0.45 -9.65
C LEU A 127 -2.13 -0.92 -8.97
N ILE A 128 -3.12 -1.71 -9.36
CA ILE A 128 -3.41 -3.03 -8.81
C ILE A 128 -3.40 -4.03 -9.96
N LYS A 129 -2.71 -5.14 -9.74
CA LYS A 129 -2.78 -6.35 -10.59
C LYS A 129 -3.23 -7.49 -9.68
N LEU A 130 -4.36 -8.13 -9.98
CA LEU A 130 -4.98 -9.15 -9.14
C LEU A 130 -5.27 -10.42 -9.94
N ASP A 131 -4.73 -11.55 -9.48
CA ASP A 131 -4.89 -12.83 -10.19
C ASP A 131 -6.37 -13.30 -10.23
N ASP A 132 -7.17 -12.91 -9.24
CA ASP A 132 -8.61 -13.21 -9.20
C ASP A 132 -9.39 -12.43 -10.27
N VAL A 133 -8.99 -11.18 -10.56
CA VAL A 133 -9.58 -10.37 -11.63
C VAL A 133 -9.19 -10.98 -12.97
N ASP A 134 -7.91 -11.33 -13.11
CA ASP A 134 -7.39 -11.98 -14.31
C ASP A 134 -8.14 -13.29 -14.61
N SER A 135 -8.38 -14.09 -13.57
CA SER A 135 -9.12 -15.36 -13.66
C SER A 135 -10.60 -15.14 -13.99
N LYS A 136 -11.24 -14.13 -13.40
CA LYS A 136 -12.66 -13.79 -13.65
C LYS A 136 -12.92 -13.42 -15.10
N TYR A 137 -11.98 -12.73 -15.74
CA TYR A 137 -12.11 -12.22 -17.11
C TYR A 137 -11.25 -12.94 -18.14
N ASN A 138 -10.50 -13.96 -17.72
CA ASN A 138 -9.56 -14.73 -18.55
C ASN A 138 -8.60 -13.84 -19.36
N SER A 139 -8.06 -12.81 -18.71
CA SER A 139 -7.01 -11.94 -19.31
C SER A 139 -6.16 -11.26 -18.25
N LYS A 140 -5.20 -10.42 -18.64
CA LYS A 140 -4.33 -9.69 -17.71
C LYS A 140 -4.74 -8.22 -17.59
N PHE A 141 -5.24 -7.82 -16.44
CA PHE A 141 -5.80 -6.48 -16.24
C PHE A 141 -4.92 -5.59 -15.38
N ASP A 142 -4.74 -4.36 -15.86
CA ASP A 142 -4.22 -3.25 -15.08
C ASP A 142 -5.40 -2.45 -14.52
N ILE A 143 -5.39 -2.25 -13.20
CA ILE A 143 -6.47 -1.54 -12.49
C ILE A 143 -5.84 -0.30 -11.84
N CYS A 144 -6.19 0.88 -12.34
CA CYS A 144 -5.56 2.12 -11.89
C CYS A 144 -6.57 3.10 -11.32
N GLY A 145 -6.20 3.81 -10.25
CA GLY A 145 -7.02 4.87 -9.69
C GLY A 145 -6.17 6.03 -9.19
N PRO A 146 -6.68 7.27 -9.20
CA PRO A 146 -7.98 7.68 -9.73
C PRO A 146 -7.97 7.86 -11.26
N SER A 147 -8.82 7.14 -11.99
CA SER A 147 -8.95 7.30 -13.45
C SER A 147 -10.33 6.88 -13.95
N ASN A 148 -10.80 7.53 -15.02
CA ASN A 148 -12.04 7.21 -15.71
C ASN A 148 -11.84 6.84 -17.18
N THR A 149 -10.60 6.97 -17.69
CA THR A 149 -10.23 6.62 -19.07
C THR A 149 -8.95 5.80 -19.11
N ARG A 150 -8.73 5.09 -20.22
CA ARG A 150 -7.50 4.33 -20.48
C ARG A 150 -6.28 5.24 -20.48
N GLU A 151 -6.40 6.45 -21.05
CA GLU A 151 -5.31 7.42 -21.12
C GLU A 151 -4.88 7.91 -19.73
N GLU A 152 -5.84 8.19 -18.85
CA GLU A 152 -5.57 8.57 -17.46
C GLU A 152 -4.89 7.42 -16.70
N ALA A 153 -5.38 6.19 -16.87
CA ALA A 153 -4.79 5.00 -16.26
C ALA A 153 -3.34 4.77 -16.72
N LYS A 154 -3.08 4.87 -18.03
CA LYS A 154 -1.72 4.79 -18.60
C LYS A 154 -0.81 5.89 -18.06
N GLY A 155 -1.36 7.08 -17.82
CA GLY A 155 -0.66 8.18 -17.14
C GLY A 155 -0.20 7.79 -15.73
N ILE A 156 -1.08 7.15 -14.95
CA ILE A 156 -0.76 6.67 -13.60
C ILE A 156 0.29 5.56 -13.64
N ILE A 157 0.14 4.57 -14.52
CA ILE A 157 1.11 3.49 -14.69
C ILE A 157 2.48 4.07 -15.06
N THR A 158 2.52 5.03 -15.99
CA THR A 158 3.76 5.69 -16.35
C THR A 158 4.40 6.41 -15.16
N LYS A 159 3.61 7.02 -14.26
CA LYS A 159 4.17 7.63 -13.05
C LYS A 159 4.73 6.56 -12.10
N LEU A 160 3.96 5.50 -11.84
CA LEU A 160 4.27 4.47 -10.84
C LEU A 160 5.30 3.42 -11.29
N GLU A 161 5.41 3.15 -12.60
CA GLU A 161 6.33 2.16 -13.18
C GLU A 161 7.54 2.82 -13.87
N LYS A 162 7.39 3.97 -14.54
CA LYS A 162 8.47 4.60 -15.35
C LYS A 162 9.46 5.44 -14.53
N ASN A 163 9.41 5.35 -13.19
CA ASN A 163 10.48 5.83 -12.32
C ASN A 163 11.58 4.78 -12.10
N ASP A 164 11.63 3.73 -12.94
CA ASP A 164 12.74 2.79 -13.13
C ASP A 164 13.99 3.38 -13.78
#